data_AF-A0A482TBN3-F1
#
_entry.id   AF-A0A482TBN3-F1
#
_cell.length_a   1.000
_cell.length_b   1.000
_cell.length_c   1.000
_cell.angle_alpha   90.00
_cell.angle_beta   90.00
_cell.angle_gamma   90.00
#
_symmetry.space_group_name_H-M   'P 1'
#
loop_
_entity.id
_entity.type
_entity.pdbx_description
1 polymer ?
#
loop_
_entity_poly.entity_id
_entity_poly.type
_entity_poly.pdbx_seq_one_letter_code
_entity_poly.pdbx_strand_id
1 'polypeptide(L)'
;MRPRVPWMNEVDDAILEFFREMESISGERVELQPGTVHHNIAEVRGYSEKSRSTFSRRIGDLEKIGLLELTDETKRYYRITEKGLAYLEGEIKAEELEPDE
;
A
#
# COMPACT_ATOMS: atom_id res chain seq x y z
N MET A 1 -5.12 -8.68 15.08
CA MET A 1 -5.80 -9.19 13.86
C MET A 1 -6.16 -7.96 13.06
N ARG A 2 -5.82 -7.90 11.77
CA ARG A 2 -6.09 -6.70 10.95
C ARG A 2 -7.60 -6.44 10.87
N PRO A 3 -8.03 -5.16 10.87
CA PRO A 3 -9.43 -4.83 10.70
C PRO A 3 -9.93 -5.30 9.32
N ARG A 4 -11.15 -5.84 9.27
CA ARG A 4 -11.80 -6.16 8.00
C ARG A 4 -12.40 -4.90 7.41
N VAL A 5 -11.78 -4.38 6.35
CA VAL A 5 -12.24 -3.18 5.63
C VAL A 5 -12.98 -3.63 4.36
N PRO A 6 -14.30 -3.40 4.22
CA PRO A 6 -15.11 -4.02 3.16
C PRO A 6 -14.68 -3.72 1.72
N TRP A 7 -14.09 -2.55 1.47
CA TRP A 7 -13.67 -2.12 0.14
C TRP A 7 -12.22 -2.50 -0.19
N MET A 8 -11.41 -2.86 0.81
CA MET A 8 -10.05 -3.35 0.63
C MET A 8 -10.06 -4.81 0.19
N ASN A 9 -9.04 -5.20 -0.58
CA ASN A 9 -8.87 -6.55 -1.10
C ASN A 9 -7.41 -7.00 -0.98
N GLU A 10 -7.12 -8.19 -1.49
CA GLU A 10 -5.81 -8.84 -1.36
C GLU A 10 -4.65 -8.01 -1.95
N VAL A 11 -4.94 -7.14 -2.91
CA VAL A 11 -3.93 -6.29 -3.54
C VAL A 11 -3.47 -5.18 -2.59
N ASP A 12 -4.38 -4.63 -1.79
CA ASP A 12 -4.02 -3.54 -0.86
C ASP A 12 -3.12 -4.06 0.24
N ASP A 13 -3.47 -5.21 0.81
CA ASP A 13 -2.65 -5.92 1.78
C ASP A 13 -1.27 -6.22 1.18
N ALA A 14 -1.21 -6.79 -0.02
CA ALA A 14 0.05 -7.11 -0.69
C ALA A 14 0.93 -5.86 -0.93
N ILE A 15 0.32 -4.72 -1.29
CA ILE A 15 1.03 -3.45 -1.45
C ILE A 15 1.64 -3.00 -0.11
N LEU A 16 0.84 -2.92 0.95
CA LEU A 16 1.29 -2.44 2.26
C LEU A 16 2.34 -3.37 2.86
N GLU A 17 2.14 -4.68 2.75
CA GLU A 17 3.11 -5.70 3.17
C GLU A 17 4.44 -5.57 2.43
N PHE A 18 4.41 -5.30 1.13
CA PHE A 18 5.62 -5.09 0.35
C PHE A 18 6.40 -3.86 0.84
N PHE A 19 5.73 -2.74 1.10
CA PHE A 19 6.40 -1.56 1.67
C PHE A 19 7.02 -1.86 3.05
N ARG A 20 6.31 -2.57 3.93
CA ARG A 20 6.80 -2.99 5.25
C ARG A 20 7.98 -3.96 5.15
N GLU A 21 7.92 -4.90 4.22
CA GLU A 21 9.02 -5.83 3.96
C GLU A 21 10.27 -5.08 3.53
N MET A 22 10.14 -4.12 2.60
CA MET A 22 11.27 -3.32 2.15
C MET A 22 11.85 -2.48 3.29
N GLU A 23 11.02 -1.82 4.10
CA GLU A 23 11.46 -1.11 5.32
C GLU A 23 12.21 -2.04 6.28
N SER A 24 11.72 -3.26 6.48
CA SER A 24 12.36 -4.24 7.37
C SER A 24 13.74 -4.69 6.87
N ILE A 25 13.97 -4.66 5.56
CA ILE A 25 15.25 -5.05 4.94
C ILE A 25 16.24 -3.88 4.91
N SER A 26 15.80 -2.68 4.52
CA SER A 26 16.66 -1.49 4.42
C SER A 26 16.93 -0.83 5.77
N GLY A 27 16.06 -1.03 6.76
CA GLY A 27 16.05 -0.28 8.02
C GLY A 27 15.42 1.11 7.90
N GLU A 28 14.92 1.48 6.71
CA GLU A 28 14.34 2.80 6.43
C GLU A 28 13.15 2.66 5.47
N ARG A 29 12.15 3.54 5.60
CA ARG A 29 10.99 3.52 4.71
C ARG A 29 11.41 3.87 3.28
N VAL A 30 11.09 2.96 2.36
CA VAL A 30 11.37 3.15 0.94
C VAL A 30 10.28 3.99 0.26
N GLU A 31 10.69 4.71 -0.77
CA GLU A 31 9.80 5.46 -1.64
C GLU A 31 9.75 4.78 -3.01
N LEU A 32 8.57 4.33 -3.43
CA LEU A 32 8.41 3.52 -4.64
C LEU A 32 7.32 4.04 -5.56
N GLN A 33 7.54 3.91 -6.87
CA GLN A 33 6.53 4.19 -7.88
C GLN A 33 5.57 3.00 -8.03
N PRO A 34 4.30 3.23 -8.43
CA PRO A 34 3.33 2.15 -8.65
C PRO A 34 3.80 1.06 -9.62
N GLY A 35 4.58 1.43 -10.64
CA GLY A 35 5.17 0.48 -11.58
C GLY A 35 6.15 -0.48 -10.92
N THR A 36 7.00 0.03 -10.02
CA THR A 36 7.98 -0.79 -9.28
C THR A 36 7.27 -1.75 -8.32
N VAL A 37 6.22 -1.29 -7.65
CA VAL A 37 5.41 -2.12 -6.76
C VAL A 37 4.71 -3.25 -7.53
N HIS A 38 4.04 -2.93 -8.64
CA HIS A 38 3.41 -3.92 -9.51
C HIS A 38 4.42 -4.96 -10.03
N HIS A 39 5.56 -4.50 -10.58
CA HIS A 39 6.57 -5.39 -11.14
C HIS A 39 7.03 -6.43 -10.10
N ASN A 40 7.32 -5.99 -8.86
CA ASN A 40 7.80 -6.91 -7.84
C ASN A 40 6.70 -7.85 -7.32
N ILE A 41 5.49 -7.35 -7.07
CA ILE A 41 4.41 -8.17 -6.48
C ILE A 41 3.79 -9.11 -7.50
N ALA A 42 3.42 -8.59 -8.68
CA ALA A 42 2.69 -9.33 -9.70
C ALA A 42 3.62 -10.09 -10.65
N GLU A 43 4.64 -9.44 -11.21
CA GLU A 43 5.46 -10.03 -12.28
C GLU A 43 6.60 -10.91 -11.74
N VAL A 44 7.28 -10.48 -10.67
CA VAL A 44 8.42 -11.23 -10.10
C VAL A 44 7.93 -12.31 -9.13
N ARG A 45 7.00 -11.99 -8.23
CA ARG A 45 6.54 -12.89 -7.16
C ARG A 45 5.30 -13.70 -7.53
N GLY A 46 4.50 -13.25 -8.51
CA GLY A 46 3.27 -13.94 -8.90
C GLY A 46 2.17 -13.91 -7.83
N TYR A 47 2.19 -12.94 -6.90
CA TYR A 47 1.21 -12.85 -5.80
C TYR A 47 -0.12 -12.26 -6.23
N SER A 48 -0.17 -11.64 -7.42
CA SER A 48 -1.39 -11.07 -7.97
C SER A 48 -1.33 -11.14 -9.49
N GLU A 49 -2.47 -11.43 -10.13
CA GLU A 49 -2.64 -11.35 -11.59
C GLU A 49 -3.21 -10.00 -12.03
N LYS A 50 -3.36 -9.03 -11.12
CA LYS A 50 -3.96 -7.72 -11.43
C LYS A 50 -2.98 -6.84 -12.20
N SER A 51 -3.54 -6.02 -13.09
CA SER A 51 -2.78 -5.12 -13.96
C SER A 51 -2.07 -4.00 -13.19
N ARG A 52 -1.02 -3.43 -13.81
CA ARG A 52 -0.37 -2.19 -13.35
C ARG A 52 -1.34 -1.05 -13.11
N SER A 53 -2.36 -0.88 -13.96
CA SER A 53 -3.39 0.15 -13.77
C SER A 53 -4.23 -0.09 -12.51
N THR A 54 -4.45 -1.35 -12.14
CA THR A 54 -5.12 -1.70 -10.88
C THR A 54 -4.24 -1.31 -9.69
N PHE A 55 -2.95 -1.67 -9.72
CA PHE A 55 -2.01 -1.27 -8.66
C PHE A 55 -1.93 0.25 -8.50
N SER A 56 -1.82 1.00 -9.60
CA SER A 56 -1.82 2.47 -9.53
C SER A 56 -3.10 3.02 -8.88
N ARG A 57 -4.27 2.47 -9.20
CA ARG A 57 -5.54 2.88 -8.58
C ARG A 57 -5.55 2.56 -7.09
N ARG A 58 -5.17 1.33 -6.70
CA ARG A 58 -5.15 0.90 -5.29
C ARG A 58 -4.17 1.70 -4.45
N ILE A 59 -2.98 2.01 -4.98
CA ILE A 59 -2.03 2.90 -4.31
C ILE A 59 -2.62 4.29 -4.10
N GLY A 60 -3.36 4.83 -5.08
CA GLY A 60 -4.10 6.09 -4.90
C GLY A 60 -5.22 5.98 -3.87
N ASP A 61 -5.99 4.90 -3.86
CA ASP A 61 -7.05 4.66 -2.86
C ASP A 61 -6.43 4.61 -1.43
N LEU A 62 -5.29 3.92 -1.27
CA LEU A 62 -4.54 3.82 -0.02
C LEU A 62 -3.93 5.15 0.44
N GLU A 63 -3.52 5.99 -0.50
CA GLU A 63 -2.99 7.33 -0.21
C GLU A 63 -4.10 8.26 0.29
N LYS A 64 -5.28 8.26 -0.35
CA LYS A 64 -6.44 9.05 0.10
C LYS A 64 -6.83 8.79 1.55
N ILE A 65 -6.77 7.53 1.98
CA ILE A 65 -7.10 7.16 3.37
C ILE A 65 -5.89 7.24 4.32
N GLY A 66 -4.74 7.70 3.83
CA GLY A 66 -3.54 7.98 4.60
C GLY A 66 -2.71 6.76 5.01
N LEU A 67 -2.94 5.57 4.42
CA LEU A 67 -2.07 4.40 4.66
C LEU A 67 -0.77 4.47 3.88
N LEU A 68 -0.80 5.16 2.74
CA LEU A 68 0.37 5.61 1.99
C LEU A 68 0.39 7.15 1.96
N GLU A 69 1.55 7.72 1.68
CA GLU A 69 1.71 9.15 1.36
C GLU A 69 2.41 9.32 0.02
N LEU A 70 2.01 10.34 -0.75
CA LEU A 70 2.67 10.76 -1.98
C LEU A 70 3.83 11.70 -1.64
N THR A 71 5.07 11.23 -1.76
CA THR A 71 6.28 11.98 -1.37
C THR A 71 6.85 12.86 -2.48
N ASP A 72 6.57 12.52 -3.75
CA ASP A 72 6.95 13.31 -4.93
C ASP A 72 5.79 13.29 -5.93
N GLU A 73 5.10 14.43 -6.09
CA GLU A 73 3.96 14.56 -7.00
C GLU A 73 4.34 14.40 -8.47
N THR A 74 5.55 14.84 -8.85
CA THR A 74 6.00 14.83 -10.25
C THR A 74 6.37 13.42 -10.68
N LYS A 75 7.09 12.70 -9.83
CA LYS A 75 7.58 11.34 -10.11
C LYS A 75 6.65 10.26 -9.57
N ARG A 76 5.64 10.62 -8.78
CA ARG A 76 4.65 9.71 -8.18
C ARG A 76 5.29 8.63 -7.31
N TYR A 77 6.15 9.07 -6.39
CA TYR A 77 6.71 8.20 -5.36
C TYR A 77 5.79 8.13 -4.14
N TYR A 78 5.64 6.93 -3.60
CA TYR A 78 4.80 6.67 -2.44
C TYR A 78 5.60 6.03 -1.33
N ARG A 79 5.21 6.30 -0.08
CA ARG A 79 5.80 5.72 1.12
C ARG A 79 4.71 5.25 2.07
N ILE A 80 4.97 4.19 2.84
CA ILE A 80 4.05 3.76 3.89
C ILE A 80 4.09 4.73 5.07
N THR A 81 2.93 5.05 5.64
CA THR A 81 2.82 5.96 6.78
C THR A 81 2.81 5.20 8.11
N GLU A 82 2.87 5.91 9.24
CA GLU A 82 2.59 5.30 10.55
C GLU A 82 1.21 4.65 10.59
N LYS A 83 0.22 5.29 9.96
CA LYS A 83 -1.15 4.74 9.86
C LYS A 83 -1.15 3.43 9.08
N GLY A 84 -0.38 3.36 7.98
CA GLY A 84 -0.14 2.14 7.21
C GLY A 84 0.42 1.00 8.05
N LEU A 85 1.42 1.28 8.88
CA LEU A 85 2.02 0.29 9.77
C LEU A 85 1.04 -0.17 10.86
N ALA A 86 0.37 0.77 11.52
CA ALA A 86 -0.62 0.46 12.56
C ALA A 86 -1.80 -0.36 12.00
N TYR A 87 -2.21 -0.13 10.75
CA TYR A 87 -3.17 -1.01 10.05
C TYR A 87 -2.66 -2.45 9.95
N LEU A 88 -1.40 -2.64 9.51
CA LEU A 88 -0.81 -3.97 9.35
C LEU A 88 -0.68 -4.72 10.69
N GLU A 89 -0.44 -4.00 11.79
CA GLU A 89 -0.37 -4.52 13.15
C GLU A 89 -1.76 -4.75 13.79
N GLY A 90 -2.82 -4.21 13.16
CA GLY A 90 -4.20 -4.31 13.64
C GLY A 90 -4.51 -3.37 14.81
N GLU A 91 -3.79 -2.26 14.89
CA GLU A 91 -3.93 -1.21 15.91
C GLU A 91 -4.94 -0.12 15.51
N ILE A 92 -5.42 -0.14 14.27
CA ILE A 92 -6.42 0.79 13.73
C ILE A 92 -7.77 0.08 13.55
N LYS A 93 -8.87 0.82 13.77
CA LYS A 93 -10.22 0.31 13.55
C LYS A 93 -10.67 0.53 12.11
N ALA A 94 -11.58 -0.33 11.63
CA ALA A 94 -12.08 -0.27 10.25
C ALA A 94 -12.76 1.06 9.92
N GLU A 95 -13.44 1.67 10.89
CA GLU A 95 -14.18 2.93 10.71
C GLU A 95 -13.26 4.13 10.43
N GLU A 96 -11.95 4.00 10.70
CA GLU A 96 -10.95 5.04 10.42
C GLU A 96 -10.39 4.95 8.99
N LEU A 97 -10.87 3.98 8.19
CA LEU A 97 -10.36 3.59 6.88
C LEU A 97 -11.43 3.68 5.79
N GLU A 98 -12.33 4.65 5.89
CA GLU A 98 -13.32 4.95 4.87
C GLU A 98 -12.73 5.90 3.81
N PRO A 99 -12.88 5.60 2.51
CA PRO A 99 -12.48 6.51 1.45
C PRO A 99 -13.42 7.71 1.43
N ASP A 100 -12.87 8.91 1.17
CA ASP A 100 -13.68 10.09 0.91
C ASP A 100 -14.56 9.85 -0.34
N GLU A 101 -15.88 10.06 -0.21
CA GLU A 101 -16.90 9.89 -1.27
C GLU A 101 -16.65 10.77 -2.51
#